data_AF-A0AAW1D485-F1
#
_entry.id   AF-A0AAW1D485-F1
#
_cell.length_a   1.000
_cell.length_b   1.000
_cell.length_c   1.000
_cell.angle_alpha   90.00
_cell.angle_beta   90.00
_cell.angle_gamma   90.00
#
_symmetry.space_group_name_H-M   'P 1'
#
loop_
_entity.id
_entity.type
_entity.pdbx_description
1 polymer ?
#
loop_
_entity_poly.entity_id
_entity_poly.type
_entity_poly.pdbx_seq_one_letter_code
_entity_poly.pdbx_strand_id
1 'polypeptide(L)'
;MCLVMCGSFVLCGCGQLVTSEMEKLHESSYMNDWYEQKPKNRRDLLILMTMATKPTVLNYKMFVKFDHVLLMAVIQGLYSFFTMIINLDKS
;
A
#
# COMPACT_ATOMS: atom_id res chain seq x y z
N MET A 1 -17.67 12.15 -8.11
CA MET A 1 -16.24 12.05 -8.46
C MET A 1 -15.32 12.38 -7.29
N CYS A 2 -15.46 13.54 -6.62
CA CYS A 2 -14.61 13.90 -5.47
C CYS A 2 -14.57 12.85 -4.34
N LEU A 3 -15.71 12.27 -3.96
CA LEU A 3 -15.76 11.25 -2.89
C LEU A 3 -14.95 9.98 -3.22
N VAL A 4 -14.93 9.57 -4.49
CA VAL A 4 -14.17 8.40 -4.94
C VAL A 4 -12.67 8.68 -4.87
N MET A 5 -12.25 9.89 -5.24
CA MET A 5 -10.85 10.33 -5.18
C MET A 5 -10.35 10.42 -3.72
N CYS A 6 -11.15 11.02 -2.83
CA CYS A 6 -10.83 11.08 -1.41
C CYS A 6 -10.73 9.69 -0.79
N GLY A 7 -11.65 8.79 -1.12
CA GLY A 7 -11.60 7.39 -0.66
C GLY A 7 -10.33 6.68 -1.08
N SER A 8 -9.94 6.79 -2.36
CA SER A 8 -8.68 6.20 -2.84
C SER A 8 -7.44 6.82 -2.21
N PHE A 9 -7.45 8.13 -1.93
CA PHE A 9 -6.33 8.83 -1.32
C PHE A 9 -6.10 8.38 0.13
N VAL A 10 -7.17 8.29 0.93
CA VAL A 10 -7.11 7.82 2.33
C VAL A 10 -6.65 6.37 2.39
N LEU A 11 -7.19 5.49 1.55
CA LEU A 11 -6.80 4.09 1.52
C LEU A 11 -5.33 3.90 1.09
N CYS A 12 -4.86 4.68 0.11
CA CYS A 12 -3.45 4.66 -0.33
C CYS A 12 -2.51 5.17 0.77
N GLY A 13 -2.88 6.25 1.47
CA GLY A 13 -2.10 6.78 2.59
C GLY A 13 -1.99 5.78 3.74
N CYS A 14 -3.10 5.12 4.11
CA CYS A 14 -3.08 4.07 5.12
C CYS A 14 -2.22 2.86 4.71
N GLY A 15 -2.32 2.43 3.44
CA GLY A 15 -1.52 1.31 2.91
C GLY A 15 -0.01 1.60 2.95
N GLN A 16 0.40 2.81 2.58
CA GLN A 16 1.79 3.25 2.66
C GLN A 16 2.30 3.30 4.11
N LEU A 17 1.53 3.91 5.02
CA LEU A 17 1.91 4.01 6.43
C LEU A 17 2.10 2.63 7.07
N VAL A 18 1.17 1.70 6.80
CA VAL A 18 1.29 0.33 7.30
C VAL A 18 2.54 -0.35 6.73
N THR A 19 2.82 -0.18 5.43
CA THR A 19 3.98 -0.79 4.78
C THR A 19 5.29 -0.25 5.37
N SER A 20 5.40 1.07 5.58
CA SER A 20 6.62 1.68 6.12
C SER A 20 6.89 1.27 7.57
N GLU A 21 5.84 1.14 8.39
CA GLU A 21 5.99 0.72 9.78
C GLU A 21 6.33 -0.77 9.87
N MET A 22 5.83 -1.60 8.96
CA MET A 22 6.19 -3.02 8.85
C MET A 22 7.67 -3.20 8.45
N GLU A 23 8.19 -2.40 7.53
CA GLU A 23 9.62 -2.41 7.17
C GLU A 23 10.51 -2.05 8.38
N LYS A 24 10.18 -0.97 9.11
CA LYS A 24 10.91 -0.61 10.33
C LYS A 24 10.83 -1.70 11.41
N LEU A 25 9.66 -2.30 11.60
CA LEU A 25 9.47 -3.42 12.53
C LEU A 25 10.31 -4.64 12.11
N HIS A 26 10.40 -4.92 10.81
CA HIS A 26 11.24 -5.98 10.28
C HIS A 26 12.72 -5.71 10.56
N GLU A 27 13.21 -4.51 10.24
CA GLU A 27 14.59 -4.10 10.45
C GLU A 27 14.97 -4.14 11.95
N SER A 28 14.14 -3.56 12.81
CA SER A 28 14.36 -3.57 14.26
C SER A 28 14.33 -4.98 14.85
N SER A 29 13.42 -5.84 14.37
CA SER A 29 13.38 -7.24 14.79
C SER A 29 14.62 -8.01 14.33
N TYR A 30 15.16 -7.68 13.15
CA TYR A 30 16.34 -8.35 12.57
C TYR A 30 17.62 -7.97 13.31
N MET A 31 17.70 -6.72 13.76
CA MET A 31 18.80 -6.20 14.58
C MET A 31 18.74 -6.65 16.05
N ASN A 32 17.62 -7.21 16.50
CA ASN A 32 17.48 -7.72 17.87
C ASN A 32 18.04 -9.15 17.98
N ASP A 33 18.62 -9.51 19.12
CA ASP A 33 19.17 -10.85 19.39
C ASP A 33 18.05 -11.89 19.59
N TRP A 34 17.27 -12.13 18.53
CA TRP A 34 16.15 -13.07 18.49
C TRP A 34 16.56 -14.52 18.74
N TYR A 35 17.86 -14.80 18.65
CA TYR A 35 18.47 -16.10 18.97
C TYR A 35 18.54 -16.38 20.47
N GLU A 36 18.61 -15.35 21.32
CA GLU A 36 18.65 -15.48 22.78
C GLU A 36 17.25 -15.49 23.42
N GLN A 37 16.20 -15.18 22.65
CA GLN A 37 14.82 -15.16 23.13
C GLN A 37 14.25 -16.57 23.35
N LYS A 38 13.34 -16.68 24.33
CA LYS A 38 12.63 -17.93 24.65
C LYS A 38 11.97 -18.54 23.40
N PRO A 39 11.91 -19.88 23.28
CA PRO A 39 11.43 -20.56 22.07
C PRO A 39 9.99 -20.22 21.67
N LYS A 40 9.13 -19.83 22.62
CA LYS A 40 7.78 -19.31 22.34
C LYS A 40 7.84 -17.97 21.60
N ASN A 41 8.55 -16.99 22.16
CA ASN A 41 8.68 -15.66 21.56
C ASN A 41 9.41 -15.71 20.21
N ARG A 42 10.41 -16.58 20.07
CA ARG A 42 11.16 -16.76 18.81
C ARG A 42 10.26 -17.17 17.65
N ARG A 43 9.26 -18.03 17.90
CA ARG A 43 8.32 -18.48 16.87
C ARG A 43 7.40 -17.35 16.42
N ASP A 44 6.89 -16.57 17.36
CA ASP A 44 6.04 -15.41 17.06
C ASP A 44 6.82 -14.32 16.29
N LEU A 45 8.08 -14.09 16.67
CA LEU A 45 8.98 -13.14 16.01
C LEU A 45 9.32 -13.57 14.58
N LEU A 46 9.58 -14.87 14.36
CA LEU A 46 9.76 -15.44 13.02
C LEU A 46 8.51 -15.33 12.15
N ILE A 47 7.32 -15.57 12.71
CA ILE A 47 6.06 -15.41 11.99
C ILE A 47 5.84 -13.94 11.60
N LEU A 48 6.07 -13.02 12.53
CA LEU A 48 5.97 -11.57 12.30
C LEU A 48 6.98 -11.11 11.25
N MET A 49 8.24 -11.54 11.36
CA MET A 49 9.26 -11.26 10.34
C MET A 49 8.83 -11.79 8.99
N THR A 50 8.45 -13.07 8.88
CA THR A 50 8.07 -13.68 7.60
C THR A 50 6.85 -13.00 6.97
N MET A 51 5.92 -12.52 7.79
CA MET A 51 4.79 -11.70 7.35
C MET A 51 5.21 -10.29 6.91
N ALA A 52 6.19 -9.68 7.58
CA ALA A 52 6.70 -8.35 7.24
C ALA A 52 7.66 -8.36 6.03
N THR A 53 8.43 -9.42 5.84
CA THR A 53 9.32 -9.61 4.66
C THR A 53 8.52 -9.89 3.40
N LYS A 54 7.34 -10.51 3.53
CA LYS A 54 6.38 -10.50 2.43
C LYS A 54 5.87 -9.08 2.33
N PRO A 55 6.07 -8.39 1.19
CA PRO A 55 5.56 -7.04 1.04
C PRO A 55 4.06 -7.15 1.28
N THR A 56 3.59 -6.59 2.38
CA THR A 56 2.17 -6.45 2.71
C THR A 56 1.61 -5.34 1.84
N VAL A 57 1.89 -5.41 0.54
CA VAL A 57 1.01 -4.84 -0.47
C VAL A 57 -0.33 -5.49 -0.22
N LEU A 58 -1.20 -4.74 0.45
CA LEU A 58 -2.61 -5.00 0.60
C LEU A 58 -3.22 -5.09 -0.81
N ASN A 59 -2.96 -6.21 -1.48
CA ASN A 59 -3.55 -6.57 -2.74
C ASN A 59 -4.96 -6.99 -2.40
N TYR A 60 -5.90 -6.03 -2.40
CA TYR A 60 -7.29 -6.39 -2.52
C TYR A 60 -7.48 -6.98 -3.92
N LYS A 61 -7.41 -8.31 -3.98
CA LYS A 61 -7.77 -9.12 -5.15
C LYS A 61 -7.06 -8.69 -6.44
N MET A 62 -5.72 -8.69 -6.42
CA MET A 62 -4.88 -8.71 -7.64
C MET A 62 -4.98 -7.49 -8.59
N PHE A 63 -5.68 -6.40 -8.25
CA PHE A 63 -5.82 -5.24 -9.15
C PHE A 63 -5.16 -3.95 -8.67
N VAL A 64 -4.93 -3.78 -7.37
CA VAL A 64 -4.51 -2.48 -6.84
C VAL A 64 -3.30 -2.67 -5.92
N LYS A 65 -2.11 -2.38 -6.47
CA LYS A 65 -1.01 -1.94 -5.62
C LYS A 65 -1.39 -0.56 -5.13
N PHE A 66 -1.57 -0.41 -3.82
CA PHE A 66 -1.75 0.90 -3.19
C PHE A 66 -0.43 1.67 -3.29
N ASP A 67 -0.23 2.32 -4.43
CA ASP A 67 0.95 3.10 -4.76
C ASP A 67 0.49 4.45 -5.34
N HIS A 68 1.28 5.51 -5.12
CA HIS A 68 1.03 6.85 -5.67
C HIS A 68 0.86 6.83 -7.19
N VAL A 69 1.43 5.83 -7.87
CA VAL A 69 1.29 5.57 -9.30
C VAL A 69 -0.17 5.26 -9.71
N LEU A 70 -0.93 4.54 -8.88
CA LEU A 70 -2.34 4.23 -9.19
C LEU A 70 -3.21 5.50 -9.11
N LEU A 71 -2.94 6.35 -8.12
CA LEU A 71 -3.61 7.65 -8.00
C LEU A 71 -3.37 8.50 -9.26
N MET A 72 -2.11 8.54 -9.74
CA MET A 72 -1.75 9.28 -10.95
C MET A 72 -2.45 8.73 -12.20
N ALA A 73 -2.49 7.40 -12.35
CA ALA A 73 -3.17 6.75 -13.47
C ALA A 73 -4.69 7.02 -13.48
N VAL A 74 -5.34 7.02 -12.30
CA VAL A 74 -6.78 7.35 -12.17
C VAL A 74 -7.04 8.81 -12.54
N ILE A 75 -6.21 9.74 -12.06
CA ILE A 75 -6.32 11.17 -12.41
C ILE A 75 -6.12 11.37 -13.92
N GLN A 76 -5.13 10.71 -14.51
CA GLN A 76 -4.85 10.79 -15.95
C GLN A 76 -6.02 10.25 -16.79
N GLY A 77 -6.61 9.13 -16.37
CA GLY A 77 -7.79 8.55 -17.02
C GLY A 77 -8.98 9.50 -16.98
N LEU A 78 -9.24 10.12 -15.82
CA LEU A 78 -10.31 11.12 -15.67
C LEU A 78 -10.06 12.35 -16.55
N TYR A 79 -8.83 12.86 -16.58
CA TYR A 79 -8.48 14.02 -17.41
C TYR A 79 -8.71 13.75 -18.91
N SER A 80 -8.23 12.61 -19.42
CA SER A 80 -8.48 12.21 -20.81
C SER A 80 -9.97 12.09 -21.12
N PHE A 81 -10.74 11.51 -20.20
CA PHE A 81 -12.18 11.37 -20.37
C PHE A 81 -12.90 12.73 -20.41
N PHE A 82 -12.55 13.64 -19.50
CA PHE A 82 -13.09 15.00 -19.51
C PHE A 82 -12.73 15.75 -20.78
N THR A 83 -11.47 15.71 -21.22
CA THR A 83 -11.03 16.35 -22.46
C THR A 83 -11.76 15.78 -23.68
N MET A 84 -12.00 14.46 -23.72
CA MET A 84 -12.79 13.84 -24.80
C MET A 84 -14.21 14.39 -24.84
N ILE A 85 -14.89 14.45 -23.68
CA ILE A 85 -16.25 14.99 -23.60
C ILE A 85 -16.30 16.46 -24.02
N ILE A 86 -15.35 17.28 -23.57
CA ILE A 86 -15.28 18.71 -23.93
C ILE A 86 -15.08 18.89 -25.43
N ASN A 87 -14.31 18.02 -26.09
CA ASN A 87 -14.14 18.08 -27.53
C ASN A 87 -15.40 17.64 -28.30
N LEU A 88 -16.18 16.72 -27.75
CA LEU A 88 -17.44 16.27 -28.36
C LEU A 88 -18.57 17.29 -28.21
N ASP A 89 -18.60 18.03 -27.10
CA ASP A 89 -19.58 19.11 -26.86
C ASP A 89 -19.35 20.33 -27.77
N LYS A 90 -18.14 20.45 -28.33
CA LYS A 90 -17.73 21.54 -29.22
C LYS A 90 -18.04 21.29 -30.71
N SER A 91 -18.53 20.09 -31.05
CA SER A 91 -18.89 19.66 -32.43
C SER A 91 -20.39 19.72 -32.67
#